data_AF-A0ABD2Q1G9-F1
#
_entry.id   AF-A0ABD2Q1G9-F1
#
_cell.length_a   1.000
_cell.length_b   1.000
_cell.length_c   1.000
_cell.angle_alpha   90.00
_cell.angle_beta   90.00
_cell.angle_gamma   90.00
#
_symmetry.space_group_name_H-M   'P 1'
#
loop_
_entity.id
_entity.type
_entity.pdbx_description
1 polymer ?
#
loop_
_entity_poly.entity_id
_entity_poly.type
_entity_poly.pdbx_seq_one_letter_code
_entity_poly.pdbx_strand_id
1 'polypeptide(L)'
;MYSAKIINSETMKDNYVSYTLLVTCVSGMTGRSTVWQVLRRFSNFDELHSLIMDKCGRIPQLKPPSKRFIPSKDFLERRRKELDDYLQVLYQPDLHARYPNMRFLAIDFLQPASYDNRRKAFPSKPS
;
A
#
# COMPACT_ATOMS: atom_id res chain seq x y z
N MET A 1 14.19 -2.61 -8.90
CA MET A 1 13.95 -1.96 -7.61
C MET A 1 12.61 -1.24 -7.67
N TYR A 2 11.73 -1.48 -6.70
CA TYR A 2 10.44 -0.78 -6.61
C TYR A 2 10.55 0.30 -5.54
N SER A 3 9.93 1.45 -5.80
CA SER A 3 9.66 2.47 -4.79
C SER A 3 8.25 3.03 -4.99
N ALA A 4 7.64 3.51 -3.92
CA ALA A 4 6.33 4.12 -3.95
C ALA A 4 6.28 5.33 -3.02
N LYS A 5 5.52 6.35 -3.42
CA LYS A 5 5.25 7.54 -2.62
C LYS A 5 3.81 7.98 -2.80
N ILE A 6 3.18 8.47 -1.74
CA ILE A 6 1.86 9.07 -1.84
C ILE A 6 2.01 10.47 -2.42
N ILE A 7 1.37 10.73 -3.56
CA ILE A 7 1.41 12.03 -4.25
C ILE A 7 0.12 12.84 -4.08
N ASN A 8 -0.98 12.18 -3.71
CA ASN A 8 -2.27 12.80 -3.52
C ASN A 8 -3.12 12.00 -2.54
N SER A 9 -4.08 12.65 -1.90
CA SER A 9 -5.11 12.03 -1.08
C SER A 9 -6.45 12.71 -1.29
N GLU A 10 -7.48 11.94 -1.62
CA GLU A 10 -8.81 12.45 -1.95
C GLU A 10 -9.89 11.73 -1.14
N THR A 11 -10.88 12.50 -0.66
CA THR A 11 -12.09 11.94 -0.07
C THR A 11 -13.02 11.50 -1.19
N MET A 12 -13.28 10.21 -1.26
CA MET A 12 -14.17 9.60 -2.25
C MET A 12 -15.64 9.76 -1.83
N LYS A 13 -16.56 9.58 -2.81
CA LYS A 13 -18.02 9.73 -2.62
C LYS A 13 -18.59 8.86 -1.50
N ASP A 14 -18.01 7.68 -1.25
CA ASP A 14 -18.44 6.78 -0.16
C ASP A 14 -17.78 7.11 1.20
N ASN A 15 -17.34 8.35 1.39
CA ASN A 15 -16.76 8.88 2.64
C ASN A 15 -15.51 8.12 3.15
N TYR A 16 -14.71 7.58 2.22
CA TYR A 16 -13.37 7.05 2.53
C TYR A 16 -12.29 7.87 1.84
N VAL A 17 -11.09 7.87 2.41
CA VAL A 17 -9.92 8.52 1.80
C VAL A 17 -9.15 7.51 0.95
N SER A 18 -8.93 7.88 -0.30
CA SER A 18 -8.07 7.18 -1.24
C SER A 18 -6.75 7.93 -1.38
N TYR A 19 -5.66 7.19 -1.45
CA TYR A 19 -4.30 7.69 -1.64
C TYR A 19 -3.82 7.29 -3.04
N THR A 20 -3.31 8.27 -3.78
CA THR A 20 -2.65 8.02 -5.07
C THR A 20 -1.18 7.76 -4.80
N LEU A 21 -0.74 6.53 -5.06
CA LEU A 21 0.65 6.12 -4.94
C LEU A 21 1.30 6.24 -6.32
N LEU A 22 2.36 7.04 -6.43
CA LEU A 22 3.25 7.01 -7.58
C LEU A 22 4.28 5.90 -7.38
N VAL A 23 4.22 4.90 -8.24
CA VAL A 23 5.10 3.74 -8.22
C VAL A 23 6.19 3.91 -9.27
N THR A 24 7.43 3.70 -8.87
CA THR A 24 8.59 3.66 -9.78
C THR A 24 9.23 2.29 -9.69
N CYS A 25 9.35 1.61 -10.83
CA CYS A 25 10.11 0.38 -10.96
C CYS A 25 11.33 0.62 -11.85
N VAL A 26 12.52 0.41 -11.30
CA VAL A 26 13.78 0.47 -12.04
C VAL A 26 14.25 -0.96 -12.35
N SER A 27 14.40 -1.29 -13.63
CA SER A 27 14.95 -2.57 -14.07
C SER A 27 16.43 -2.68 -13.67
N GLY A 28 16.78 -3.73 -12.92
CA GLY A 28 18.18 -3.98 -12.54
C GLY A 28 19.06 -4.38 -13.72
N MET A 29 18.48 -4.88 -14.81
CA MET A 29 19.23 -5.34 -15.98
C MET A 29 19.50 -4.23 -16.99
N THR A 30 18.55 -3.30 -17.16
CA THR A 30 18.60 -2.28 -18.22
C THR A 30 18.70 -0.86 -17.69
N GLY A 31 18.54 -0.65 -16.39
CA GLY A 31 18.47 0.68 -15.76
C GLY A 31 17.21 1.48 -16.11
N ARG A 32 16.35 0.98 -17.01
CA ARG A 32 15.12 1.67 -17.43
C ARG A 32 14.13 1.74 -16.28
N SER A 33 13.49 2.89 -16.12
CA SER A 33 12.42 3.10 -15.16
C SER A 33 11.05 3.04 -15.83
N THR A 34 10.08 2.46 -15.12
CA THR A 34 8.67 2.47 -15.46
C THR A 34 7.92 3.09 -14.30
N VAL A 35 7.01 4.00 -14.58
CA VAL A 35 6.27 4.76 -13.57
C VAL A 35 4.78 4.62 -13.83
N TRP A 36 4.00 4.36 -12.79
CA TRP A 36 2.54 4.31 -12.86
C TRP A 36 1.92 4.77 -11.55
N GLN A 37 0.60 5.01 -11.58
CA GLN A 37 -0.15 5.37 -10.39
C GLN A 37 -1.09 4.24 -9.98
N VAL A 38 -1.24 4.04 -8.68
CA VAL A 38 -2.26 3.15 -8.12
C VAL A 38 -3.02 3.84 -7.00
N LEU A 39 -4.32 3.55 -6.91
CA LEU A 39 -5.18 4.03 -5.84
C LEU A 39 -5.26 3.00 -4.72
N ARG A 40 -5.02 3.43 -3.47
CA ARG A 40 -5.13 2.59 -2.28
C ARG A 40 -5.81 3.36 -1.16
N ARG A 41 -6.75 2.73 -0.46
CA ARG A 41 -7.35 3.27 0.77
C ARG A 41 -6.65 2.70 1.99
N PHE A 42 -6.84 3.32 3.14
CA PHE A 42 -6.26 2.88 4.42
C PHE A 42 -6.47 1.38 4.71
N SER A 43 -7.68 0.85 4.49
CA SER A 43 -7.94 -0.57 4.75
C SER A 43 -7.15 -1.52 3.84
N ASN A 44 -6.70 -1.08 2.66
CA ASN A 44 -5.81 -1.90 1.83
C ASN A 44 -4.44 -2.07 2.48
N PHE A 45 -3.92 -1.01 3.12
CA PHE A 45 -2.68 -1.08 3.89
C PHE A 45 -2.86 -1.96 5.12
N ASP A 46 -4.01 -1.88 5.80
CA ASP A 46 -4.32 -2.71 6.96
C ASP A 46 -4.40 -4.21 6.62
N GLU A 47 -5.06 -4.55 5.51
CA GLU A 47 -5.12 -5.90 4.98
C GLU A 47 -3.73 -6.41 4.56
N LEU A 48 -2.96 -5.59 3.83
CA LEU A 48 -1.58 -5.94 3.46
C LEU A 48 -0.73 -6.21 4.71
N HIS A 49 -0.81 -5.34 5.71
CA HIS A 49 -0.05 -5.50 6.95
C HIS A 49 -0.43 -6.80 7.65
N SER A 50 -1.72 -7.10 7.76
CA SER A 50 -2.22 -8.32 8.38
C SER A 50 -1.74 -9.57 7.62
N LEU A 51 -1.75 -9.54 6.28
CA LEU A 51 -1.22 -10.62 5.44
C LEU A 51 0.30 -10.81 5.61
N ILE A 52 1.07 -9.72 5.74
CA ILE A 52 2.51 -9.81 5.99
C ILE A 52 2.75 -10.42 7.36
N MET A 53 2.03 -10.00 8.40
CA MET A 53 2.16 -10.57 9.75
C MET A 53 1.80 -12.06 9.79
N ASP A 54 0.77 -12.49 9.05
CA ASP A 54 0.40 -13.90 8.91
C ASP A 54 1.51 -14.73 8.23
N LYS A 55 2.10 -14.22 7.14
CA LYS A 55 3.08 -14.97 6.33
C LYS A 55 4.52 -14.89 6.81
N CYS A 56 4.87 -13.82 7.52
CA CYS A 56 6.26 -13.50 7.88
C CYS A 56 6.46 -13.37 9.40
N GLY A 57 5.39 -13.42 10.18
CA GLY A 57 5.43 -13.09 11.60
C GLY A 57 5.65 -11.61 11.87
N ARG A 58 5.96 -11.27 13.12
CA ARG A 58 6.16 -9.88 13.55
C ARG A 58 7.48 -9.32 12.99
N ILE A 59 7.38 -8.25 12.20
CA ILE A 59 8.53 -7.49 11.68
C ILE A 59 8.64 -6.18 12.47
N PRO A 60 9.62 -6.02 13.40
CA PRO A 60 9.68 -4.87 14.31
C PRO A 60 9.76 -3.50 13.62
N GLN A 61 10.37 -3.46 12.43
CA GLN A 61 10.56 -2.25 11.65
C GLN A 61 9.27 -1.82 10.92
N LEU A 62 8.38 -2.77 10.63
CA LEU A 62 7.14 -2.54 9.88
C LEU A 62 6.01 -2.18 10.86
N LYS A 63 5.77 -0.89 11.07
CA LYS A 63 4.75 -0.40 12.01
C LYS A 63 3.40 -0.20 11.30
N PRO A 64 2.29 -0.75 11.81
CA PRO A 64 0.99 -0.49 11.19
C PRO A 64 0.61 0.99 11.30
N PRO A 65 -0.08 1.56 10.30
CA PRO A 65 -0.60 2.90 10.38
C PRO A 65 -1.78 2.96 11.38
N SER A 66 -1.98 4.11 12.03
CA SER A 66 -2.90 4.22 13.15
C SER A 66 -4.39 4.02 12.76
N LYS A 67 -5.06 3.00 13.34
CA LYS A 67 -6.42 2.58 12.95
C LYS A 67 -7.57 3.50 13.41
N ARG A 68 -7.42 4.29 14.48
CA ARG A 68 -8.56 4.97 15.12
C ARG A 68 -8.27 6.42 15.49
N PHE A 69 -8.73 7.36 14.67
CA PHE A 69 -8.97 8.75 15.07
C PHE A 69 -10.11 9.35 14.25
N ILE A 70 -10.69 10.44 14.76
CA ILE A 70 -11.68 11.27 14.09
C ILE A 70 -11.02 11.93 12.87
N PRO A 71 -11.63 11.87 11.67
CA PRO A 71 -11.07 12.49 10.48
C PRO A 71 -11.01 14.02 10.62
N SER A 72 -9.81 14.53 10.89
CA SER A 72 -9.44 15.94 10.78
C SER A 72 -8.37 16.12 9.71
N LYS A 73 -8.19 17.34 9.21
CA LYS A 73 -7.13 17.64 8.24
C LYS A 73 -5.75 17.22 8.75
N ASP A 74 -5.43 17.56 10.00
CA ASP A 74 -4.16 17.21 10.64
C ASP A 74 -3.99 15.70 10.79
N PHE A 75 -5.08 14.99 11.09
CA PHE A 75 -5.07 13.54 11.17
C PHE A 75 -4.79 12.90 9.81
N LEU A 76 -5.38 13.41 8.74
CA LEU A 76 -5.16 12.91 7.38
C LEU A 76 -3.71 13.12 6.93
N GLU A 77 -3.12 14.28 7.23
CA GLU A 77 -1.70 14.54 6.93
C GLU A 77 -0.76 13.64 7.76
N ARG A 78 -1.02 13.51 9.07
CA ARG A 78 -0.25 12.58 9.92
C ARG A 78 -0.34 11.16 9.41
N ARG A 79 -1.55 10.69 9.07
CA ARG A 79 -1.78 9.36 8.52
C ARG A 79 -1.06 9.19 7.18
N ARG A 80 -1.10 10.20 6.30
CA ARG A 80 -0.35 10.17 5.03
C ARG A 80 1.14 9.97 5.28
N LYS A 81 1.72 10.71 6.23
CA LYS A 81 3.13 10.55 6.63
C LYS A 81 3.42 9.14 7.17
N GLU A 82 2.57 8.62 8.06
CA GLU A 82 2.71 7.26 8.58
C GLU A 82 2.65 6.20 7.46
N LEU A 83 1.80 6.39 6.45
CA LEU A 83 1.70 5.51 5.29
C LEU A 83 2.90 5.65 4.34
N ASP A 84 3.44 6.85 4.14
CA ASP A 84 4.67 7.06 3.38
C ASP A 84 5.87 6.37 4.06
N ASP A 85 6.03 6.56 5.37
CA ASP A 85 7.06 5.89 6.17
C ASP A 85 6.91 4.36 6.11
N TYR A 86 5.66 3.87 6.17
CA TYR A 86 5.35 2.45 5.99
C TYR A 86 5.81 1.91 4.64
N LEU A 87 5.52 2.64 3.55
CA LEU A 87 5.95 2.26 2.20
C LEU A 87 7.48 2.23 2.10
N GLN A 88 8.19 3.21 2.69
CA GLN A 88 9.67 3.22 2.67
C GLN A 88 10.25 1.96 3.32
N VAL A 89 9.75 1.56 4.49
CA VAL A 89 10.17 0.31 5.15
C VAL A 89 9.78 -0.90 4.31
N LEU A 90 8.56 -0.94 3.78
CA LEU A 90 8.03 -2.06 3.03
C LEU A 90 8.90 -2.46 1.83
N TYR A 91 9.56 -1.50 1.17
CA TYR A 91 10.40 -1.77 -0.01
C TYR A 91 11.91 -1.78 0.28
N GLN A 92 12.32 -1.84 1.56
CA GLN A 92 13.74 -1.97 1.90
C GLN A 92 14.33 -3.28 1.34
N PRO A 93 15.45 -3.22 0.59
CA PRO A 93 16.08 -4.41 0.01
C PRO A 93 16.41 -5.48 1.06
N ASP A 94 16.86 -5.08 2.24
CA ASP A 94 17.24 -5.98 3.33
C ASP A 94 16.04 -6.77 3.87
N LEU A 95 14.87 -6.11 4.00
CA LEU A 95 13.64 -6.79 4.41
C LEU A 95 13.13 -7.74 3.33
N HIS A 96 13.24 -7.37 2.06
CA HIS A 96 12.88 -8.25 0.95
C HIS A 96 13.79 -9.48 0.82
N ALA A 97 15.08 -9.35 1.16
CA ALA A 97 16.00 -10.49 1.20
C ALA A 97 15.67 -11.42 2.37
N ARG A 98 15.32 -10.86 3.54
CA ARG A 98 14.97 -11.61 4.74
C ARG A 98 13.57 -12.24 4.71
N TYR A 99 12.62 -11.59 4.03
CA TYR A 99 11.21 -12.00 3.96
C TYR A 99 10.72 -12.04 2.50
N PRO A 100 11.00 -13.12 1.75
CA PRO A 100 10.57 -13.25 0.35
C PRO A 100 9.06 -13.14 0.15
N ASN A 101 8.26 -13.70 1.07
CA ASN A 101 6.79 -13.60 1.02
C ASN A 101 6.30 -12.15 1.13
N MET A 102 6.92 -11.34 1.99
CA MET A 102 6.63 -9.91 2.11
C MET A 102 6.92 -9.19 0.79
N ARG A 103 8.03 -9.51 0.11
CA ARG A 103 8.37 -8.94 -1.20
C ARG A 103 7.28 -9.21 -2.24
N PHE A 104 6.78 -10.44 -2.32
CA PHE A 104 5.72 -10.78 -3.27
C PHE A 104 4.43 -10.00 -3.00
N LEU A 105 4.00 -9.93 -1.73
CA LEU A 105 2.82 -9.18 -1.31
C LEU A 105 2.97 -7.67 -1.58
N ALA A 106 4.15 -7.11 -1.33
CA ALA A 106 4.44 -5.71 -1.57
C ALA A 106 4.42 -5.36 -3.07
N ILE A 107 5.01 -6.21 -3.92
CA ILE A 107 4.98 -6.01 -5.38
C ILE A 107 3.55 -6.10 -5.92
N ASP A 108 2.76 -7.08 -5.46
CA ASP A 108 1.36 -7.23 -5.83
C ASP A 108 0.54 -6.01 -5.41
N PHE A 109 0.76 -5.50 -4.20
CA PHE A 109 0.11 -4.28 -3.70
C PHE A 109 0.38 -3.05 -4.56
N LEU A 110 1.49 -3.00 -5.30
CA LEU A 110 1.81 -1.90 -6.22
C LEU A 110 1.26 -2.08 -7.63
N GLN A 111 0.68 -3.23 -7.98
CA GLN A 111 0.16 -3.45 -9.32
C GLN A 111 -1.18 -2.74 -9.54
N PRO A 112 -1.46 -2.24 -10.77
CA PRO A 112 -2.76 -1.64 -11.10
C PRO A 112 -3.95 -2.59 -10.95
N ALA A 113 -3.73 -3.90 -11.13
CA ALA A 113 -4.78 -4.90 -11.29
C ALA A 113 -5.28 -5.58 -9.99
N SER A 114 -4.63 -5.36 -8.85
CA SER A 114 -4.76 -6.24 -7.68
C SER A 114 -5.87 -5.88 -6.68
N TYR A 115 -6.52 -4.70 -6.78
CA TYR A 115 -7.49 -4.29 -5.76
C TYR A 115 -8.91 -3.91 -6.24
N ASP A 116 -9.07 -3.24 -7.39
CA ASP A 116 -10.41 -2.93 -7.90
C ASP A 116 -11.14 -4.16 -8.48
N ASN A 117 -10.39 -5.13 -9.00
CA ASN A 117 -10.95 -6.36 -9.57
C ASN A 117 -11.52 -7.32 -8.51
N ARG A 118 -11.12 -7.23 -7.24
CA ARG A 118 -11.75 -8.02 -6.17
C ARG A 118 -13.13 -7.48 -5.76
N ARG A 119 -13.41 -6.20 -5.99
CA ARG A 119 -14.76 -5.63 -5.76
C ARG A 119 -15.69 -5.89 -6.94
N LYS A 120 -15.17 -5.96 -8.17
CA LYS A 120 -15.96 -6.36 -9.35
C LYS A 120 -16.32 -7.86 -9.40
N ALA A 121 -15.60 -8.70 -8.64
CA ALA A 121 -15.85 -10.15 -8.58
C ALA A 121 -16.95 -10.59 -7.60
N PHE A 122 -17.48 -9.67 -6.78
CA PHE A 122 -18.69 -9.93 -6.00
C PHE A 122 -19.87 -9.15 -6.61
N PRO A 123 -20.73 -9.80 -7.43
CA PRO A 123 -22.04 -9.23 -7.69
C PRO A 123 -22.76 -9.11 -6.34
N SER A 124 -23.13 -7.89 -5.97
CA SER A 124 -24.15 -7.65 -4.96
C SER A 124 -25.36 -8.52 -5.31
N LYS A 125 -25.74 -9.44 -4.43
CA LYS A 125 -26.96 -10.24 -4.59
C LYS A 125 -28.12 -9.28 -4.89
N PRO A 126 -28.91 -9.51 -5.95
CA PRO A 126 -30.14 -8.77 -6.13
C PRO A 126 -31.12 -9.12 -5.01
N SER A 127 -31.81 -8.08 -4.56
CA SER A 127 -32.91 -8.06 -3.59
C SER A 127 -34.03 -9.05 -3.93
#